data_AF-A0A3E0I5F0-F1
#
_entry.id   AF-A0A3E0I5F0-F1
#
_cell.length_a   1.000
_cell.length_b   1.000
_cell.length_c   1.000
_cell.angle_alpha   90.00
_cell.angle_beta   90.00
_cell.angle_gamma   90.00
#
_symmetry.space_group_name_H-M   'P 1'
#
loop_
_entity.id
_entity.type
_entity.pdbx_description
1 polymer ?
#
loop_
_entity_poly.entity_id
_entity_poly.type
_entity_poly.pdbx_seq_one_letter_code
_entity_poly.pdbx_strand_id
1 'polypeptide(L)'
;MSIQIFDDNSTVTASRGTVVVSGVASDAHTWNLVFLQLMIEELGYDVVNLGPCVPAELLVAECEQHQPALVVISSVNGHGYQDGMRLIDAVRSSPELVATPVVIGGKLGVAGELDEGSAARLVSAGFDAVFEDGAKTIVPFYDFMAALPSAATPLPARTRVAV
;
A
#
# COMPACT_ATOMS: atom_id res chain seq x y z
N MET A 1 14.53 48.59 -17.03
CA MET A 1 15.19 47.71 -16.05
C MET A 1 14.08 46.90 -15.41
N SER A 2 13.84 45.69 -15.90
CA SER A 2 12.73 44.86 -15.45
C SER A 2 13.31 43.54 -14.99
N ILE A 3 13.17 43.28 -13.69
CA ILE A 3 13.57 42.05 -13.02
C ILE A 3 12.42 41.05 -13.22
N GLN A 4 12.69 39.93 -13.87
CA GLN A 4 11.81 38.75 -13.81
C GLN A 4 12.25 37.89 -12.64
N ILE A 5 11.33 37.63 -11.72
CA ILE A 5 11.55 36.88 -10.49
C ILE A 5 10.66 35.63 -10.53
N PHE A 6 11.34 34.48 -10.43
CA PHE A 6 10.93 33.08 -10.23
C PHE A 6 10.11 32.37 -11.33
N ASP A 7 10.81 31.46 -12.01
CA ASP A 7 10.24 30.32 -12.72
C ASP A 7 9.69 29.30 -11.70
N ASP A 8 8.36 29.12 -11.69
CA ASP A 8 7.72 27.97 -11.04
C ASP A 8 7.93 26.73 -11.92
N ASN A 9 9.09 26.09 -11.75
CA ASN A 9 9.40 24.80 -12.36
C ASN A 9 8.93 23.66 -11.44
N SER A 10 7.62 23.56 -11.22
CA SER A 10 6.99 22.36 -10.67
C SER A 10 6.79 21.36 -11.80
N THR A 11 7.82 20.58 -12.11
CA THR A 11 7.69 19.37 -12.92
C THR A 11 6.83 18.37 -12.13
N VAL A 12 5.54 18.25 -12.50
CA VAL A 12 4.70 17.16 -12.00
C VAL A 12 5.23 15.86 -12.61
N THR A 13 6.03 15.13 -11.84
CA THR A 13 6.47 13.78 -12.19
C THR A 13 5.23 12.89 -12.30
N ALA A 14 5.10 12.12 -13.38
CA ALA A 14 4.00 11.18 -13.51
C ALA A 14 4.10 10.11 -12.40
N SER A 15 2.98 9.87 -11.73
CA SER A 15 2.86 8.86 -10.67
C SER A 15 3.26 7.47 -11.17
N ARG A 16 3.91 6.70 -10.30
CA ARG A 16 4.28 5.29 -10.56
C ARG A 16 3.09 4.34 -10.52
N GLY A 17 1.93 4.82 -10.06
CA GLY A 17 0.69 4.07 -9.88
C GLY A 17 0.02 4.40 -8.55
N THR A 18 -1.13 3.80 -8.30
CA THR A 18 -1.86 3.95 -7.03
C THR A 18 -1.53 2.80 -6.09
N VAL A 19 -1.31 3.12 -4.81
CA VAL A 19 -1.16 2.14 -3.72
C VAL A 19 -2.29 2.33 -2.73
N VAL A 20 -3.01 1.27 -2.40
CA VAL A 20 -4.02 1.28 -1.33
C VAL A 20 -3.34 0.87 -0.03
N VAL A 21 -3.45 1.71 1.01
CA VAL A 21 -2.97 1.44 2.37
C VAL A 21 -4.16 1.25 3.29
N SER A 22 -4.16 0.19 4.09
CA SER A 22 -5.30 -0.13 4.95
C SER A 22 -4.88 -0.85 6.24
N GLY A 23 -5.60 -0.57 7.33
CA GLY A 23 -5.60 -1.40 8.52
C GLY A 23 -6.50 -2.62 8.37
N VAL A 24 -6.51 -3.51 9.36
CA VAL A 24 -7.52 -4.59 9.46
C VAL A 24 -8.70 -4.16 10.32
N ALA A 25 -9.83 -4.85 10.20
CA ALA A 25 -11.09 -4.51 10.86
C ALA A 25 -10.98 -4.35 12.39
N SER A 26 -10.13 -5.14 13.06
CA SER A 26 -9.93 -5.07 14.51
C SER A 26 -8.88 -4.05 14.96
N ASP A 27 -8.20 -3.37 14.04
CA ASP A 27 -7.02 -2.56 14.35
C ASP A 27 -7.31 -1.06 14.24
N ALA A 28 -7.33 -0.37 15.39
CA ALA A 28 -7.60 1.06 15.51
C ALA A 28 -6.35 1.95 15.37
N HIS A 29 -5.16 1.38 15.17
CA HIS A 29 -3.92 2.16 15.09
C HIS A 29 -3.81 2.90 13.77
N THR A 30 -3.38 4.16 13.84
CA THR A 30 -3.34 5.07 12.68
C THR A 30 -1.93 5.48 12.28
N TRP A 31 -0.99 5.58 13.23
CA TRP A 31 0.34 6.12 12.96
C TRP A 31 1.16 5.28 11.98
N ASN A 32 1.06 3.96 12.06
CA ASN A 32 1.65 3.04 11.09
C ASN A 32 1.14 3.31 9.66
N LEU A 33 -0.15 3.61 9.50
CA LEU A 33 -0.76 3.90 8.20
C LEU A 33 -0.30 5.26 7.65
N VAL A 34 -0.23 6.28 8.50
CA VAL A 34 0.28 7.61 8.13
C VAL A 34 1.76 7.51 7.73
N PHE A 35 2.56 6.77 8.49
CA PHE A 35 3.97 6.55 8.16
C PHE A 35 4.13 5.86 6.80
N LEU A 36 3.39 4.77 6.55
CA LEU A 36 3.42 4.06 5.28
C LEU A 36 3.00 4.95 4.13
N GLN A 37 1.95 5.75 4.28
CA GLN A 37 1.52 6.71 3.28
C GLN A 37 2.65 7.67 2.90
N LEU A 38 3.23 8.38 3.88
CA LEU A 38 4.30 9.35 3.62
C LEU A 38 5.51 8.70 2.94
N MET A 39 5.87 7.49 3.39
CA MET A 39 6.98 6.74 2.82
C MET A 39 6.71 6.30 1.36
N ILE A 40 5.50 5.86 1.05
CA ILE A 40 5.10 5.41 -0.29
C ILE A 40 4.94 6.59 -1.25
N GLU A 41 4.43 7.72 -0.76
CA GLU A 41 4.36 8.99 -1.51
C GLU A 41 5.76 9.51 -1.87
N GLU A 42 6.72 9.44 -0.94
CA GLU A 42 8.14 9.78 -1.20
C GLU A 42 8.76 8.90 -2.31
N LEU A 43 8.26 7.66 -2.49
CA LEU A 43 8.67 6.76 -3.57
C LEU A 43 7.99 7.05 -4.93
N GLY A 44 7.12 8.05 -5.00
CA GLY A 44 6.48 8.53 -6.22
C GLY A 44 5.17 7.83 -6.60
N TYR A 45 4.47 7.21 -5.64
CA TYR A 45 3.14 6.63 -5.84
C TYR A 45 2.05 7.56 -5.29
N ASP A 46 0.85 7.49 -5.87
CA ASP A 46 -0.35 8.06 -5.26
C ASP A 46 -0.88 7.08 -4.21
N VAL A 47 -1.24 7.56 -3.01
CA VAL A 47 -1.73 6.70 -1.93
C VAL A 47 -3.21 6.94 -1.65
N VAL A 48 -3.98 5.85 -1.67
CA VAL A 48 -5.34 5.80 -1.13
C VAL A 48 -5.27 5.15 0.24
N ASN A 49 -5.27 5.96 1.30
CA ASN A 49 -5.21 5.49 2.68
C ASN A 49 -6.63 5.35 3.25
N LEU A 50 -7.10 4.12 3.40
CA LEU A 50 -8.44 3.79 3.91
C LEU A 50 -8.55 3.95 5.43
N GLY A 51 -7.41 4.08 6.12
CA GLY A 51 -7.37 4.24 7.58
C GLY A 51 -7.52 2.91 8.34
N PRO A 52 -7.78 3.00 9.66
CA PRO A 52 -7.90 1.86 10.55
C PRO A 52 -9.28 1.21 10.48
N CYS A 53 -9.44 0.05 11.12
CA CYS A 53 -10.71 -0.64 11.30
C CYS A 53 -11.49 -0.90 9.99
N VAL A 54 -10.78 -1.17 8.89
CA VAL A 54 -11.38 -1.34 7.55
C VAL A 54 -11.95 -2.76 7.39
N PRO A 55 -13.25 -2.92 7.11
CA PRO A 55 -13.83 -4.20 6.72
C PRO A 55 -13.28 -4.68 5.38
N ALA A 56 -13.19 -6.00 5.18
CA ALA A 56 -12.65 -6.58 3.96
C ALA A 56 -13.46 -6.19 2.72
N GLU A 57 -14.78 -6.05 2.85
CA GLU A 57 -15.68 -5.67 1.75
C GLU A 57 -15.42 -4.24 1.28
N LEU A 58 -15.11 -3.32 2.20
CA LEU A 58 -14.74 -1.95 1.86
C LEU A 58 -13.38 -1.93 1.14
N LEU A 59 -12.40 -2.68 1.65
CA LEU A 59 -11.10 -2.80 0.99
C LEU A 59 -11.25 -3.30 -0.45
N VAL A 60 -12.03 -4.37 -0.67
CA VAL A 60 -12.26 -4.94 -2.01
C VAL A 60 -12.89 -3.90 -2.93
N ALA A 61 -13.95 -3.22 -2.50
CA ALA A 61 -14.64 -2.21 -3.31
C ALA A 61 -13.70 -1.05 -3.70
N GLU A 62 -12.88 -0.56 -2.77
CA GLU A 62 -11.91 0.51 -3.04
C GLU A 62 -10.79 0.02 -3.97
N CYS A 63 -10.34 -1.23 -3.84
CA CYS A 63 -9.35 -1.80 -4.75
C CYS A 63 -9.92 -1.99 -6.17
N GLU A 64 -11.16 -2.43 -6.31
CA GLU A 64 -11.84 -2.54 -7.62
C GLU A 64 -12.01 -1.16 -8.27
N GLN A 65 -12.34 -0.14 -7.48
CA GLN A 65 -12.45 1.24 -7.96
C GLN A 65 -11.10 1.82 -8.41
N HIS A 66 -10.05 1.62 -7.62
CA HIS A 66 -8.76 2.28 -7.83
C HIS A 66 -7.77 1.47 -8.68
N GLN A 67 -8.01 0.17 -8.88
CA GLN A 67 -7.14 -0.75 -9.61
C GLN A 67 -5.66 -0.57 -9.20
N PRO A 68 -5.34 -0.72 -7.90
CA PRO A 68 -4.03 -0.32 -7.40
C PRO A 68 -2.91 -1.23 -7.92
N ALA A 69 -1.72 -0.65 -8.06
CA ALA A 69 -0.49 -1.38 -8.34
C ALA A 69 -0.02 -2.24 -7.15
N LEU A 70 -0.46 -1.89 -5.92
CA LEU A 70 -0.16 -2.60 -4.68
C LEU A 70 -1.24 -2.31 -3.63
N VAL A 71 -1.57 -3.32 -2.84
CA VAL A 71 -2.31 -3.18 -1.59
C VAL A 71 -1.39 -3.48 -0.40
N VAL A 72 -1.30 -2.56 0.55
CA VAL A 72 -0.47 -2.67 1.76
C VAL A 72 -1.38 -2.74 2.98
N ILE A 73 -1.39 -3.90 3.63
CA ILE A 73 -2.10 -4.12 4.89
C ILE A 73 -1.15 -3.94 6.05
N SER A 74 -1.48 -3.07 6.99
CA SER A 74 -0.68 -2.86 8.20
C SER A 74 -1.49 -3.13 9.44
N SER A 75 -0.99 -4.03 10.28
CA SER A 75 -1.59 -4.33 11.57
C SER A 75 -0.52 -4.38 12.66
N VAL A 76 -0.81 -3.75 13.79
CA VAL A 76 0.07 -3.69 14.96
C VAL A 76 -0.63 -4.10 16.26
N ASN A 77 -1.92 -4.46 16.21
CA ASN A 77 -2.68 -4.92 17.37
C ASN A 77 -2.41 -6.39 17.76
N GLY A 78 -1.64 -7.15 16.97
CA GLY A 78 -1.36 -8.57 17.22
C GLY A 78 -2.38 -9.56 16.67
N HIS A 79 -3.44 -9.09 15.99
CA HIS A 79 -4.46 -9.92 15.34
C HIS A 79 -4.31 -9.98 13.82
N GLY A 80 -3.26 -9.36 13.28
CA GLY A 80 -3.00 -9.28 11.84
C GLY A 80 -2.98 -10.63 11.12
N TYR A 81 -2.53 -11.71 11.75
CA TYR A 81 -2.62 -13.05 11.15
C TYR A 81 -4.08 -13.49 10.93
N GLN A 82 -4.92 -13.44 11.95
CA GLN A 82 -6.29 -13.95 11.87
C GLN A 82 -7.16 -13.10 10.96
N ASP A 83 -7.04 -11.77 11.06
CA ASP A 83 -7.80 -10.87 10.20
C ASP A 83 -7.24 -10.82 8.79
N GLY A 84 -5.91 -10.90 8.64
CA GLY A 84 -5.25 -11.00 7.34
C GLY A 84 -5.72 -12.21 6.54
N MET A 85 -5.89 -13.38 7.17
CA MET A 85 -6.41 -14.59 6.51
C MET A 85 -7.83 -14.38 5.95
N ARG A 86 -8.71 -13.69 6.68
CA ARG A 86 -10.07 -13.39 6.19
C ARG A 86 -10.06 -12.35 5.08
N LEU A 87 -9.22 -11.34 5.24
CA LEU A 87 -9.08 -10.24 4.29
C LEU A 87 -8.54 -10.72 2.95
N ILE A 88 -7.49 -11.56 2.94
CA ILE A 88 -6.90 -12.04 1.70
C ILE A 88 -7.83 -13.01 0.96
N ASP A 89 -8.59 -13.83 1.67
CA ASP A 89 -9.62 -14.68 1.07
C ASP A 89 -10.68 -13.84 0.34
N ALA A 90 -11.13 -12.74 0.93
CA ALA A 90 -12.06 -11.81 0.29
C ALA A 90 -11.46 -11.15 -0.95
N VAL A 91 -10.20 -10.68 -0.87
CA VAL A 91 -9.50 -10.07 -2.02
C VAL A 91 -9.32 -11.06 -3.16
N ARG A 92 -8.86 -12.28 -2.88
CA ARG A 92 -8.63 -13.32 -3.91
C ARG A 92 -9.91 -13.94 -4.45
N SER A 93 -11.04 -13.74 -3.78
CA SER A 93 -12.37 -14.08 -4.30
C SER A 93 -12.88 -13.09 -5.36
N SER A 94 -12.30 -11.88 -5.46
CA SER A 94 -12.61 -10.93 -6.54
C SER A 94 -11.82 -11.27 -7.81
N PRO A 95 -12.47 -11.53 -8.95
CA PRO A 95 -11.78 -11.80 -10.21
C PRO A 95 -10.90 -10.64 -10.71
N GLU A 96 -11.27 -9.40 -10.39
CA GLU A 96 -10.53 -8.21 -10.82
C GLU A 96 -9.22 -8.03 -10.03
N LEU A 97 -9.18 -8.54 -8.79
CA LEU A 97 -8.06 -8.37 -7.87
C LEU A 97 -7.16 -9.60 -7.77
N VAL A 98 -7.46 -10.68 -8.50
CA VAL A 98 -6.74 -11.96 -8.40
C VAL A 98 -5.23 -11.82 -8.63
N ALA A 99 -4.83 -10.88 -9.50
CA ALA A 99 -3.44 -10.62 -9.85
C ALA A 99 -2.86 -9.37 -9.15
N THR A 100 -3.66 -8.63 -8.37
CA THR A 100 -3.19 -7.44 -7.67
C THR A 100 -2.20 -7.84 -6.58
N PRO A 101 -0.98 -7.25 -6.53
CA PRO A 101 -0.05 -7.52 -5.44
C PRO A 101 -0.63 -7.07 -4.10
N VAL A 102 -0.59 -7.93 -3.09
CA VAL A 102 -1.06 -7.66 -1.72
C VAL A 102 0.00 -8.08 -0.72
N VAL A 103 0.39 -7.17 0.16
CA VAL A 103 1.36 -7.45 1.22
C VAL A 103 0.79 -7.11 2.59
N ILE A 104 1.28 -7.78 3.63
CA ILE A 104 0.87 -7.53 5.02
C ILE A 104 2.09 -7.36 5.92
N GLY A 105 2.03 -6.45 6.88
CA GLY A 105 3.13 -6.24 7.82
C GLY A 105 2.75 -5.60 9.15
N GLY A 106 3.75 -5.54 10.02
CA GLY A 106 3.65 -5.04 11.40
C GLY A 106 3.68 -6.17 12.44
N LYS A 107 2.99 -5.96 13.57
CA LYS A 107 2.90 -6.94 14.66
C LYS A 107 1.67 -7.83 14.45
N LEU A 108 1.89 -8.97 13.80
CA LEU A 108 0.83 -9.86 13.31
C LEU A 108 0.37 -10.90 14.34
N GLY A 109 1.10 -11.07 15.44
CA GLY A 109 0.76 -11.98 16.55
C GLY A 109 0.72 -11.28 17.91
N VAL A 110 -0.12 -11.79 18.82
CA VAL A 110 -0.22 -11.29 20.20
C VAL A 110 0.99 -11.65 21.05
N ALA A 111 1.65 -12.76 20.73
CA ALA A 111 2.84 -13.25 21.43
C ALA A 111 4.16 -12.58 20.98
N GLY A 112 4.11 -11.68 19.99
CA GLY A 112 5.29 -11.11 19.34
C GLY A 112 5.37 -11.57 17.88
N GLU A 113 6.56 -12.04 17.48
CA GLU A 113 6.79 -12.65 16.17
C GLU A 113 5.81 -13.81 15.92
N LEU A 114 5.41 -13.97 14.66
CA LEU A 114 4.60 -15.10 14.23
C LEU A 114 5.33 -16.42 14.49
N ASP A 115 4.56 -17.50 14.66
CA ASP A 115 5.17 -18.84 14.67
C ASP A 115 5.83 -19.14 13.30
N GLU A 116 6.81 -20.05 13.29
CA GLU A 116 7.61 -20.39 12.10
C GLU A 116 6.79 -20.81 10.85
N GLY A 117 5.47 -21.02 10.97
CA GLY A 117 4.58 -21.35 9.85
C GLY A 117 3.59 -20.25 9.45
N SER A 118 3.33 -19.25 10.28
CA SER A 118 2.22 -18.32 10.06
C SER A 118 2.47 -17.34 8.92
N ALA A 119 3.69 -16.85 8.74
CA ALA A 119 4.04 -16.05 7.56
C ALA A 119 3.89 -16.86 6.26
N ALA A 120 4.34 -18.12 6.25
CA ALA A 120 4.18 -19.00 5.09
C ALA A 120 2.71 -19.31 4.77
N ARG A 121 1.86 -19.42 5.79
CA ARG A 121 0.41 -19.61 5.61
C ARG A 121 -0.26 -18.38 5.02
N LEU A 122 0.11 -17.16 5.45
CA LEU A 122 -0.40 -15.92 4.86
C LEU A 122 -0.03 -15.83 3.37
N VAL A 123 1.22 -16.17 3.03
CA VAL A 123 1.65 -16.22 1.62
C VAL A 123 0.86 -17.28 0.85
N SER A 124 0.73 -18.49 1.40
CA SER A 124 -0.03 -19.58 0.78
C SER A 124 -1.52 -19.26 0.60
N ALA A 125 -2.07 -18.38 1.45
CA ALA A 125 -3.45 -17.91 1.37
C ALA A 125 -3.65 -16.82 0.28
N GLY A 126 -2.56 -16.21 -0.20
CA GLY A 126 -2.59 -15.30 -1.33
C GLY A 126 -1.88 -13.97 -1.13
N PHE A 127 -1.25 -13.70 0.02
CA PHE A 127 -0.35 -12.55 0.13
C PHE A 127 0.93 -12.79 -0.67
N ASP A 128 1.44 -11.74 -1.31
CA ASP A 128 2.69 -11.80 -2.08
C ASP A 128 3.92 -11.71 -1.18
N ALA A 129 3.81 -11.02 -0.04
CA ALA A 129 4.87 -10.93 0.96
C ALA A 129 4.32 -10.60 2.35
N VAL A 130 5.08 -11.00 3.39
CA VAL A 130 4.82 -10.70 4.79
C VAL A 130 6.03 -9.97 5.38
N PHE A 131 5.78 -8.84 6.03
CA PHE A 131 6.78 -7.91 6.57
C PHE A 131 6.58 -7.72 8.08
N GLU A 132 7.09 -8.64 8.89
CA GLU A 132 6.93 -8.58 10.35
C GLU A 132 7.71 -7.44 11.01
N ASP A 133 7.21 -6.94 12.14
CA ASP A 133 7.84 -5.88 12.91
C ASP A 133 9.31 -6.21 13.26
N GLY A 134 10.23 -5.35 12.84
CA GLY A 134 11.66 -5.54 13.01
C GLY A 134 12.49 -4.50 12.27
N ALA A 135 13.62 -4.10 12.86
CA ALA A 135 14.51 -3.07 12.28
C ALA A 135 15.07 -3.43 10.89
N LYS A 136 14.98 -4.70 10.49
CA LYS A 136 15.47 -5.21 9.20
C LYS A 136 14.38 -5.29 8.13
N THR A 137 13.13 -4.94 8.45
CA THR A 137 11.97 -5.19 7.58
C THR A 137 11.75 -4.09 6.55
N ILE A 138 12.21 -2.87 6.84
CA ILE A 138 11.98 -1.73 5.94
C ILE A 138 12.73 -1.88 4.60
N VAL A 139 13.95 -2.41 4.61
CA VAL A 139 14.77 -2.59 3.40
C VAL A 139 14.15 -3.61 2.44
N PRO A 140 13.77 -4.83 2.87
CA PRO A 140 13.02 -5.77 2.03
C PRO A 140 11.72 -5.18 1.47
N PHE A 141 11.03 -4.32 2.22
CA PHE A 141 9.82 -3.67 1.72
C PHE A 141 10.12 -2.66 0.60
N TYR A 142 11.18 -1.85 0.74
CA TYR A 142 11.65 -0.99 -0.34
C TYR A 142 12.05 -1.79 -1.59
N ASP A 143 12.78 -2.90 -1.41
CA ASP A 143 13.20 -3.76 -2.51
C ASP A 143 11.98 -4.36 -3.25
N PHE A 144 10.96 -4.80 -2.50
CA PHE A 144 9.70 -5.27 -3.07
C PHE A 144 9.00 -4.18 -3.90
N MET A 145 8.87 -2.97 -3.35
CA MET A 145 8.25 -1.84 -4.04
C MET A 145 9.05 -1.35 -5.26
N ALA A 146 10.37 -1.52 -5.25
CA ALA A 146 11.23 -1.22 -6.39
C ALA A 146 11.06 -2.24 -7.52
N ALA A 147 10.73 -3.49 -7.19
CA ALA A 147 10.50 -4.56 -8.16
C ALA A 147 9.11 -4.54 -8.81
N LEU A 148 8.17 -3.71 -8.31
CA LEU A 148 6.84 -3.58 -8.91
C LEU A 148 6.92 -3.06 -10.35
N PRO A 149 6.10 -3.59 -11.27
CA PRO A 149 5.99 -3.05 -12.62
C PRO A 149 5.58 -1.57 -12.56
N SER A 150 6.34 -0.70 -13.22
CA SER A 150 5.98 0.72 -13.32
C SER A 150 4.73 0.86 -14.18
N ALA A 151 3.65 1.41 -13.62
CA ALA A 151 2.41 1.70 -14.35
C ALA A 151 2.46 3.04 -15.11
N ALA A 152 3.64 3.67 -15.22
CA ALA A 152 3.82 5.03 -15.70
C ALA A 152 3.05 5.31 -17.01
N THR A 153 1.88 5.91 -16.87
CA THR A 153 1.12 6.48 -17.98
C THR A 153 1.58 7.93 -18.10
N PRO A 154 2.18 8.35 -19.23
CA PRO A 154 2.60 9.73 -19.40
C PRO A 154 1.40 10.68 -19.29
N LEU A 155 1.43 11.61 -18.33
CA LEU A 155 0.45 12.69 -18.26
C LEU A 155 0.62 13.57 -19.52
N PRO A 156 -0.46 13.87 -20.27
CA PRO A 156 -0.37 14.81 -21.38
C PRO A 156 0.06 16.18 -20.84
N ALA A 157 1.12 16.75 -21.43
CA ALA A 157 1.61 18.07 -21.08
C ALA A 157 0.47 19.09 -21.20
N ARG A 158 0.18 19.81 -20.11
CA ARG A 158 -0.84 20.86 -20.10
C ARG A 158 -0.45 21.94 -21.12
N THR A 159 -1.19 22.03 -22.22
CA THR A 159 -1.04 23.12 -23.18
C THR A 159 -1.46 24.42 -22.49
N ARG A 160 -0.51 25.32 -22.24
CA ARG A 160 -0.82 26.69 -21.81
C ARG A 160 -1.58 27.37 -22.94
N VAL A 161 -2.83 27.75 -22.69
CA VAL A 161 -3.57 28.69 -23.53
C VAL A 161 -3.07 30.08 -23.13
N ALA A 162 -2.42 30.77 -24.07
CA ALA A 162 -2.09 32.18 -23.91
C ALA A 162 -3.37 33.01 -24.05
N VAL A 163 -3.63 33.91 -23.11
CA VAL A 163 -4.62 35.00 -23.22
C VAL A 163 -3.87 36.29 -23.50
#